data_AF-A0A975GUW3-F1
#
_entry.id   AF-A0A975GUW3-F1
#
_cell.length_a   1.000
_cell.length_b   1.000
_cell.length_c   1.000
_cell.angle_alpha   90.00
_cell.angle_beta   90.00
_cell.angle_gamma   90.00
#
_symmetry.space_group_name_H-M   'P 1'
#
loop_
_entity.id
_entity.type
_entity.pdbx_description
1 polymer ?
#
loop_
_entity_poly.entity_id
_entity_poly.type
_entity_poly.pdbx_seq_one_letter_code
_entity_poly.pdbx_strand_id
1 'polypeptide(L)'
;MTRSDFLAEIAVIRDVLDTAAQTLLSLSERGLDLAQAPFVDAAAIEATFLDVLQTCAFQDLVGQRLDRLAASATGRVETRADAHLLNGPAPQGLDQATADRLMQVE
;
A
#
# COMPACT_ATOMS: atom_id res chain seq x y z
N MET A 1 -3.33 -21.76 -4.75
CA MET A 1 -4.36 -20.74 -4.99
C MET A 1 -5.37 -21.30 -5.99
N THR A 2 -6.67 -21.19 -5.75
CA THR A 2 -7.67 -21.56 -6.76
C THR A 2 -7.81 -20.44 -7.80
N ARG A 3 -8.46 -20.71 -8.94
CA ARG A 3 -8.77 -19.67 -9.93
C ARG A 3 -9.61 -18.53 -9.33
N SER A 4 -10.52 -18.85 -8.41
CA SER A 4 -11.34 -17.85 -7.72
C SER A 4 -10.48 -16.93 -6.86
N ASP A 5 -9.58 -17.51 -6.07
CA ASP A 5 -8.66 -16.74 -5.21
C ASP A 5 -7.73 -15.85 -6.03
N PHE A 6 -7.26 -16.33 -7.19
CA PHE A 6 -6.42 -15.56 -8.11
C PHE A 6 -7.11 -14.29 -8.61
N LEU A 7 -8.37 -14.42 -9.03
CA LEU A 7 -9.18 -13.29 -9.50
C LEU A 7 -9.53 -12.33 -8.36
N ALA A 8 -9.76 -12.86 -7.15
CA ALA A 8 -9.99 -12.04 -5.97
C ALA A 8 -8.74 -11.20 -5.61
N GLU A 9 -7.55 -11.79 -5.68
CA GLU A 9 -6.30 -11.06 -5.41
C GLU A 9 -6.05 -9.96 -6.44
N ILE A 10 -6.33 -10.21 -7.73
CA ILE A 10 -6.28 -9.17 -8.77
C ILE A 10 -7.26 -8.03 -8.48
N ALA A 11 -8.48 -8.35 -8.06
CA ALA A 11 -9.49 -7.34 -7.73
C ALA A 11 -9.03 -6.46 -6.56
N VAL A 12 -8.42 -7.05 -5.53
CA VAL A 12 -7.84 -6.31 -4.40
C VAL A 12 -6.69 -5.41 -4.84
N ILE A 13 -5.76 -5.91 -5.66
CA ILE A 13 -4.65 -5.09 -6.19
C ILE A 13 -5.21 -3.90 -6.97
N ARG A 14 -6.20 -4.13 -7.82
CA ARG A 14 -6.84 -3.06 -8.59
C ARG A 14 -7.49 -2.01 -7.68
N ASP A 15 -8.22 -2.43 -6.66
CA ASP A 15 -8.91 -1.51 -5.74
C ASP A 15 -7.91 -0.61 -4.99
N VAL A 16 -6.78 -1.18 -4.55
CA VAL A 16 -5.69 -0.43 -3.93
C VAL A 16 -5.09 0.59 -4.90
N LEU A 17 -4.85 0.19 -6.16
CA LEU A 17 -4.31 1.09 -7.19
C LEU A 17 -5.29 2.20 -7.55
N ASP A 18 -6.56 1.89 -7.73
CA ASP A 18 -7.61 2.86 -8.06
C ASP A 18 -7.76 3.87 -6.91
N THR A 19 -7.76 3.41 -5.66
CA THR A 19 -7.81 4.27 -4.47
C THR A 19 -6.58 5.18 -4.39
N ALA A 20 -5.37 4.61 -4.53
CA ALA A 20 -4.14 5.39 -4.47
C ALA A 20 -4.06 6.44 -5.59
N ALA A 21 -4.45 6.08 -6.83
CA ALA A 21 -4.49 7.01 -7.95
C ALA A 21 -5.45 8.17 -7.69
N GLN A 22 -6.65 7.87 -7.16
CA GLN A 22 -7.63 8.90 -6.81
C GLN A 22 -7.09 9.83 -5.71
N THR A 23 -6.47 9.29 -4.67
CA THR A 23 -5.87 10.08 -3.59
C THR A 23 -4.74 10.97 -4.10
N LEU A 24 -3.83 10.43 -4.93
CA LEU A 24 -2.74 11.20 -5.53
C LEU A 24 -3.25 12.35 -6.40
N LEU A 25 -4.32 12.13 -7.17
CA LEU A 25 -4.94 13.18 -7.97
C LEU A 25 -5.51 14.29 -7.10
N SER A 26 -6.30 13.95 -6.07
CA SER A 26 -6.88 14.94 -5.15
C SER A 26 -5.82 15.72 -4.36
N LEU A 27 -4.73 15.06 -3.95
CA LEU A 27 -3.60 15.75 -3.31
C LEU A 27 -2.87 16.68 -4.28
N SER A 28 -2.72 16.28 -5.55
CA SER A 28 -2.11 17.11 -6.58
C SER A 28 -2.95 18.35 -6.88
N GLU A 29 -4.27 18.21 -6.98
CA GLU A 29 -5.22 19.32 -7.14
C GLU A 29 -5.11 20.29 -5.96
N ARG A 30 -5.14 19.79 -4.73
CA ARG A 30 -4.94 20.60 -3.52
C ARG A 30 -3.59 21.33 -3.53
N GLY A 31 -2.53 20.66 -3.94
CA GLY A 31 -1.20 21.26 -4.05
C GLY A 31 -1.16 22.41 -5.06
N LEU A 32 -1.84 22.25 -6.21
CA LEU A 32 -1.98 23.30 -7.21
C LEU A 32 -2.76 24.50 -6.68
N ASP A 33 -3.88 24.26 -6.00
CA ASP A 33 -4.69 25.33 -5.40
C ASP A 33 -3.89 26.14 -4.37
N LEU A 34 -3.11 25.46 -3.52
CA LEU A 34 -2.24 26.10 -2.53
C LEU A 34 -1.11 26.91 -3.19
N ALA A 35 -0.51 26.38 -4.26
CA ALA A 35 0.56 27.05 -4.98
C ALA A 35 0.09 28.29 -5.76
N GLN A 36 -1.18 28.30 -6.19
CA GLN A 36 -1.80 29.43 -6.90
C GLN A 36 -2.45 30.45 -5.97
N ALA A 37 -2.47 30.19 -4.66
CA ALA A 37 -3.08 31.08 -3.69
C ALA A 37 -2.36 32.45 -3.67
N PRO A 38 -3.09 33.56 -3.39
CA PRO A 38 -2.50 34.90 -3.31
C PRO A 38 -1.36 35.03 -2.29
N PHE A 39 -1.38 34.19 -1.25
CA PHE A 39 -0.33 34.05 -0.26
C PHE A 39 0.09 32.59 -0.18
N VAL A 40 1.37 32.32 -0.41
CA VAL A 40 1.92 30.96 -0.40
C VAL A 40 2.07 30.47 1.05
N ASP A 41 1.31 29.46 1.41
CA ASP A 41 1.50 28.70 2.64
C ASP A 41 2.45 27.53 2.38
N ALA A 42 3.75 27.78 2.56
CA ALA A 42 4.79 26.78 2.33
C ALA A 42 4.62 25.53 3.20
N ALA A 43 4.13 25.68 4.44
CA ALA A 43 3.92 24.56 5.34
C ALA A 43 2.76 23.66 4.88
N ALA A 44 1.67 24.25 4.38
CA ALA A 44 0.56 23.49 3.81
C ALA A 44 0.94 22.76 2.51
N ILE A 45 1.80 23.38 1.69
CA ILE A 45 2.36 22.75 0.48
C ILE A 45 3.26 21.57 0.85
N GLU A 46 4.18 21.77 1.80
CA GLU A 46 5.06 20.70 2.30
C GLU A 46 4.24 19.52 2.85
N ALA A 47 3.22 19.78 3.67
CA ALA A 47 2.32 18.75 4.18
C ALA A 47 1.64 17.97 3.05
N THR A 48 1.16 18.66 2.01
CA THR A 48 0.55 18.00 0.83
C THR A 48 1.55 17.07 0.12
N PHE A 49 2.82 17.47 -0.02
CA PHE A 49 3.83 16.60 -0.62
C PHE A 49 4.21 15.41 0.27
N LEU A 50 4.22 15.58 1.60
CA LEU A 50 4.40 14.48 2.52
C LEU A 50 3.25 13.46 2.42
N ASP A 51 2.00 13.93 2.32
CA ASP A 51 0.83 13.08 2.11
C ASP A 51 0.94 12.30 0.77
N VAL A 52 1.46 12.93 -0.29
CA VAL A 52 1.73 12.26 -1.58
C VAL A 52 2.76 11.15 -1.41
N LEU A 53 3.88 11.43 -0.74
CA LEU A 53 4.93 10.44 -0.49
C LEU A 53 4.42 9.27 0.36
N GLN A 54 3.60 9.55 1.38
CA GLN A 54 2.98 8.52 2.21
C GLN A 54 1.98 7.68 1.40
N THR A 55 1.20 8.31 0.51
CA THR A 55 0.28 7.59 -0.37
C THR A 55 1.05 6.57 -1.21
N CYS A 56 2.22 6.93 -1.76
CA CYS A 56 3.06 6.03 -2.55
C CYS A 56 3.52 4.75 -1.82
N ALA A 57 3.39 4.65 -0.49
CA ALA A 57 3.64 3.41 0.25
C ALA A 57 2.75 2.23 -0.19
N PHE A 58 1.66 2.49 -0.95
CA PHE A 58 0.88 1.41 -1.59
C PHE A 58 1.74 0.48 -2.46
N GLN A 59 2.85 0.99 -3.01
CA GLN A 59 3.72 0.24 -3.93
C GLN A 59 4.29 -1.01 -3.28
N ASP A 60 4.66 -0.95 -1.99
CA ASP A 60 5.19 -2.10 -1.26
C ASP A 60 4.15 -3.19 -1.11
N LEU A 61 2.93 -2.83 -0.72
CA LEU A 61 1.82 -3.77 -0.56
C LEU A 61 1.43 -4.38 -1.90
N VAL A 62 1.30 -3.56 -2.96
CA VAL A 62 0.98 -4.04 -4.30
C VAL A 62 2.09 -4.95 -4.83
N GLY A 63 3.36 -4.59 -4.64
CA GLY A 63 4.52 -5.40 -5.03
C GLY A 63 4.50 -6.78 -4.38
N GLN A 64 4.34 -6.84 -3.06
CA GLN A 64 4.23 -8.11 -2.32
C GLN A 64 3.07 -8.97 -2.82
N ARG A 65 1.92 -8.36 -3.12
CA ARG A 65 0.76 -9.08 -3.67
C ARG A 65 1.03 -9.62 -5.07
N LEU A 66 1.65 -8.84 -5.95
CA LEU A 66 2.02 -9.25 -7.29
C LEU A 66 3.04 -10.40 -7.27
N ASP A 67 4.02 -10.36 -6.37
CA ASP A 67 5.00 -11.44 -6.21
C ASP A 67 4.33 -12.75 -5.79
N ARG A 68 3.40 -12.71 -4.82
CA ARG A 68 2.60 -13.88 -4.43
C ARG A 68 1.75 -14.41 -5.58
N LEU A 69 1.13 -13.51 -6.35
CA LEU A 69 0.32 -13.86 -7.51
C LEU A 69 1.18 -14.55 -8.59
N ALA A 70 2.36 -14.01 -8.87
CA ALA A 70 3.32 -14.55 -9.84
C ALA A 70 3.87 -15.91 -9.42
N ALA A 71 4.23 -16.08 -8.13
CA ALA A 71 4.68 -17.35 -7.56
C ALA A 71 3.61 -18.43 -7.76
N SER A 72 2.35 -18.10 -7.48
CA SER A 72 1.24 -19.05 -7.67
C SER A 72 0.91 -19.32 -9.14
N ALA A 73 1.10 -18.36 -10.04
CA ALA A 73 0.85 -18.55 -11.48
C ALA A 73 1.91 -19.44 -12.13
N THR A 74 3.16 -19.31 -11.70
CA THR A 74 4.31 -20.00 -12.29
C THR A 74 4.68 -21.31 -11.58
N GLY A 75 4.08 -21.59 -10.42
CA GLY A 75 4.43 -22.73 -9.59
C GLY A 75 5.81 -22.60 -8.94
N ARG A 76 6.44 -21.41 -9.01
CA ARG A 76 7.70 -21.11 -8.33
C ARG A 76 7.41 -21.00 -6.83
N VAL A 77 7.63 -22.09 -6.10
CA VAL A 77 7.69 -22.06 -4.65
C VAL A 77 9.05 -21.46 -4.29
N GLU A 78 9.05 -20.30 -3.65
CA GLU A 78 10.27 -19.67 -3.18
C GLU A 78 10.87 -20.56 -2.07
N THR A 79 11.99 -21.22 -2.37
CA THR A 79 12.59 -22.27 -1.51
C THR A 79 13.51 -21.73 -0.42
N ARG A 80 13.67 -20.41 -0.32
CA ARG A 80 14.48 -19.81 0.74
C ARG A 80 13.83 -20.07 2.10
N ALA A 81 14.63 -20.41 3.10
CA ALA A 81 14.13 -20.77 4.43
C ALA A 81 13.31 -19.64 5.08
N ASP A 82 13.57 -18.40 4.71
CA ASP A 82 12.90 -17.17 5.16
C ASP A 82 11.78 -16.70 4.22
N ALA A 83 11.47 -17.42 3.14
CA ALA A 83 10.42 -17.04 2.19
C ALA A 83 9.04 -16.90 2.86
N HIS A 84 8.83 -17.62 3.97
CA HIS A 84 7.61 -17.51 4.78
C HIS A 84 7.50 -16.18 5.55
N LEU A 85 8.61 -15.48 5.78
CA LEU A 85 8.69 -14.15 6.41
C LEU A 85 8.49 -13.01 5.39
N LEU A 86 8.71 -13.30 4.10
CA LEU A 86 8.48 -12.38 2.98
C LEU A 86 7.05 -12.43 2.45
N ASN A 87 6.23 -13.35 2.97
CA ASN A 87 4.78 -13.21 2.83
C ASN A 87 4.38 -12.02 3.69
N GLY A 88 4.17 -10.88 3.02
CA GLY A 88 3.54 -9.70 3.60
C GLY A 88 2.34 -10.04 4.49
N PRO A 89 1.91 -9.08 5.33
CA PRO A 89 0.94 -9.33 6.40
C PRO A 89 -0.17 -10.26 5.91
N ALA A 90 -0.40 -11.31 6.71
CA ALA A 90 -1.46 -12.28 6.47
C ALA A 90 -2.76 -11.54 6.09
N PRO A 91 -3.69 -12.15 5.35
CA PRO A 91 -4.97 -11.51 4.99
C PRO A 91 -5.75 -10.94 6.20
N GLN A 92 -5.38 -11.35 7.41
CA GLN A 92 -5.68 -10.66 8.67
C GLN A 92 -4.39 -10.02 9.21
N GLY A 93 -4.00 -8.90 8.61
CA GLY A 93 -2.91 -8.08 9.13
C GLY A 93 -3.35 -7.49 10.47
N LEU A 94 -2.46 -7.46 11.45
CA LEU A 94 -2.74 -6.75 12.70
C LEU A 94 -2.80 -5.26 12.37
N ASP A 95 -3.86 -4.58 12.79
CA ASP A 95 -3.84 -3.12 12.81
C ASP A 95 -2.77 -2.64 13.81
N GLN A 96 -2.32 -1.39 13.64
CA GLN A 96 -1.28 -0.82 14.48
C GLN A 96 -1.63 -0.92 15.98
N ALA A 97 -2.88 -0.68 16.33
CA ALA A 97 -3.36 -0.78 17.71
C ALA A 97 -3.24 -2.20 18.28
N THR A 98 -3.43 -3.23 17.46
CA THR A 98 -3.27 -4.63 17.88
C THR A 98 -1.80 -5.03 17.94
N ALA A 99 -0.97 -4.54 17.02
CA ALA A 99 0.48 -4.73 17.08
C ALA A 99 1.08 -4.10 18.35
N ASP A 100 0.66 -2.88 18.69
CA ASP A 100 1.11 -2.17 19.89
C ASP A 100 0.71 -2.92 21.17
N ARG A 101 -0.52 -3.45 21.23
CA ARG A 101 -0.97 -4.30 22.36
C ARG A 101 -0.15 -5.57 22.52
N LEU A 102 0.25 -6.20 21.42
CA LEU A 102 1.07 -7.42 21.42
C LEU A 102 2.51 -7.16 21.90
N MET A 103 3.06 -5.97 21.65
CA MET A 103 4.41 -5.60 22.09
C MET A 103 4.46 -5.03 23.52
N GLN A 104 3.31 -4.75 24.14
CA GLN A 104 3.19 -4.25 25.51
C GLN A 104 2.98 -5.35 26.57
N VAL A 105 3.19 -6.62 26.23
CA VAL A 105 3.09 -7.73 27.20
C VAL A 105 4.38 -7.79 28.02
N GLU A 106 4.39 -7.08 29.16
CA GLU A 106 5.24 -7.37 30.32
C GLU A 106 4.58 -8.40 31.25
#